data_AF-A0A1Z5T8Q1-F1
#
_entry.id   AF-A0A1Z5T8Q1-F1
#
_cell.length_a   1.000
_cell.length_b   1.000
_cell.length_c   1.000
_cell.angle_alpha   90.00
_cell.angle_beta   90.00
_cell.angle_gamma   90.00
#
_symmetry.space_group_name_H-M   'P 1'
#
loop_
_entity.id
_entity.type
_entity.pdbx_description
1 polymer ?
#
loop_
_entity_poly.entity_id
_entity_poly.type
_entity_poly.pdbx_seq_one_letter_code
_entity_poly.pdbx_strand_id
1 'polypeptide(L)'
;MSQPQPHPESDLLTPLHPVHDADPDHWPEFEVTNARVTTPDSDDLVPLLTATEHNPLVLTGSLQPLSDEYRNRYIGQGTRRSDTIRVPGVRLFAYGQYADGSVVLWAAGQAGWYTIKPARPYRSIYTRMVEGVKMLYFVADMYREERKQGKGKNATPLPPYTAEELFEQYALEMWDDTSRMEEARGIIEDHRDFLITSMLGGKEGMDWKKNPLYLYFKKTFPQDHDAILYRIAGPGKKSTAAQRVARQQSVDSTSTKNTWTCALDGCTHKIYLASEPGSQRLTREHYKLHAYDDDERVRLVGRLQAPSLPVGHLMERVRLVARRREGGGQQEEVGGDVWGGAEDVEGEEMKDGKQGEKEKEMVLDSSHKAERAKMPSSRYPPPALAPTTTATATAAIEPIVQRY
;
A
#
# COMPACT_ATOMS: atom_id res chain seq x y z
N MET A 1 1.64 -19.18 35.60
CA MET A 1 2.62 -18.07 35.55
C MET A 1 1.94 -16.92 34.84
N SER A 2 1.67 -15.81 35.51
CA SER A 2 1.12 -14.62 34.87
C SER A 2 2.12 -14.13 33.82
N GLN A 3 1.67 -13.93 32.58
CA GLN A 3 2.47 -13.27 31.55
C GLN A 3 2.90 -11.91 32.11
N PRO A 4 4.18 -11.51 32.02
CA PRO A 4 4.61 -10.19 32.44
C PRO A 4 3.81 -9.13 31.67
N GLN A 5 3.31 -8.14 32.40
CA GLN A 5 2.55 -7.04 31.80
C GLN A 5 3.44 -6.29 30.80
N PRO A 6 2.97 -6.02 29.57
CA PRO A 6 3.75 -5.26 28.60
C PRO A 6 4.13 -3.88 29.13
N HIS A 7 5.39 -3.49 28.92
CA HIS A 7 5.88 -2.14 29.21
C HIS A 7 5.32 -1.13 28.22
N PRO A 8 4.84 0.04 28.66
CA PRO A 8 4.59 1.17 27.78
C PRO A 8 5.83 1.51 26.94
N GLU A 9 5.62 1.93 25.69
CA GLU A 9 6.69 2.40 24.80
C GLU A 9 7.61 3.44 25.48
N SER A 10 7.01 4.40 26.19
CA SER A 10 7.71 5.49 26.90
C SER A 10 8.64 5.02 28.02
N ASP A 11 8.51 3.77 28.48
CA ASP A 11 9.35 3.23 29.56
C ASP A 11 10.60 2.55 28.99
N LEU A 12 10.59 2.23 27.70
CA LEU A 12 11.67 1.52 27.02
C LEU A 12 12.44 2.40 26.04
N LEU A 13 11.75 3.34 25.38
CA LEU A 13 12.30 4.12 24.27
C LEU A 13 12.04 5.61 24.44
N THR A 14 13.05 6.41 24.09
CA THR A 14 12.94 7.88 24.05
C THR A 14 11.99 8.29 22.92
N PRO A 15 10.96 9.10 23.18
CA PRO A 15 10.07 9.61 22.14
C PRO A 15 10.81 10.43 21.08
N LEU A 16 10.21 10.51 19.89
CA LEU A 16 10.68 11.35 18.78
C LEU A 16 10.68 12.82 19.19
N HIS A 17 11.77 13.51 18.89
CA HIS A 17 11.90 14.93 19.14
C HIS A 17 11.19 15.71 18.02
N PRO A 18 10.27 16.64 18.33
CA PRO A 18 9.40 17.28 17.33
C PRO A 18 10.15 18.10 16.25
N VAL A 19 11.37 18.58 16.57
CA VAL A 19 12.22 19.31 15.61
C VAL A 19 13.23 18.39 14.91
N HIS A 20 14.05 17.65 15.66
CA HIS A 20 15.10 16.79 15.09
C HIS A 20 14.57 15.56 14.36
N ASP A 21 13.42 15.03 14.78
CA ASP A 21 12.79 13.86 14.19
C ASP A 21 11.49 14.26 13.45
N ALA A 22 11.46 15.48 12.87
CA ALA A 22 10.28 16.00 12.17
C ALA A 22 9.94 15.22 10.89
N ASP A 23 10.93 14.58 10.27
CA ASP A 23 10.78 13.83 9.03
C ASP A 23 10.60 12.32 9.29
N PRO A 24 9.43 11.74 9.00
CA PRO A 24 9.16 10.32 9.15
C PRO A 24 10.08 9.40 8.36
N ASP A 25 10.70 9.88 7.28
CA ASP A 25 11.65 9.11 6.48
C ASP A 25 12.93 8.74 7.25
N HIS A 26 13.25 9.53 8.26
CA HIS A 26 14.47 9.41 9.06
C HIS A 26 14.23 8.86 10.46
N TRP A 27 12.99 8.46 10.78
CA TRP A 27 12.70 7.88 12.09
C TRP A 27 13.51 6.60 12.35
N PRO A 28 13.91 6.36 13.61
CA PRO A 28 14.49 5.08 14.02
C PRO A 28 13.56 3.90 13.71
N GLU A 29 14.16 2.77 13.36
CA GLU A 29 13.44 1.52 13.10
C GLU A 29 13.74 0.49 14.18
N PHE A 30 12.69 -0.08 14.76
CA PHE A 30 12.78 -1.10 15.79
C PHE A 30 12.09 -2.39 15.32
N GLU A 31 12.65 -3.55 15.66
CA GLU A 31 12.03 -4.83 15.34
C GLU A 31 11.19 -5.34 16.52
N VAL A 32 9.93 -5.70 16.26
CA VAL A 32 9.04 -6.31 17.26
C VAL A 32 8.67 -7.71 16.81
N THR A 33 9.09 -8.71 17.59
CA THR A 33 8.74 -10.12 17.37
C THR A 33 7.56 -10.55 18.20
N ASN A 34 6.93 -11.68 17.83
CA ASN A 34 5.69 -12.13 18.44
C ASN A 34 4.63 -11.00 18.49
N ALA A 35 4.60 -10.20 17.42
CA ALA A 35 3.82 -8.97 17.35
C ALA A 35 2.35 -9.26 17.03
N ARG A 36 1.45 -8.51 17.67
CA ARG A 36 0.02 -8.50 17.39
C ARG A 36 -0.52 -7.08 17.45
N VAL A 37 -1.58 -6.83 16.69
CA VAL A 37 -2.27 -5.53 16.67
C VAL A 37 -3.71 -5.74 17.11
N THR A 38 -4.16 -4.94 18.07
CA THR A 38 -5.51 -4.96 18.61
C THR A 38 -6.13 -3.58 18.58
N THR A 39 -7.43 -3.51 18.88
CA THR A 39 -8.06 -2.23 19.20
C THR A 39 -7.66 -1.78 20.62
N PRO A 40 -7.88 -0.51 21.00
CA PRO A 40 -7.61 -0.05 22.36
C PRO A 40 -8.57 -0.64 23.41
N ASP A 41 -9.80 -0.94 23.00
CA ASP A 41 -10.91 -1.33 23.88
C ASP A 41 -11.17 -2.84 23.91
N SER A 42 -10.60 -3.59 22.96
CA SER A 42 -10.74 -5.04 22.87
C SER A 42 -9.41 -5.74 22.55
N ASP A 43 -9.31 -6.99 22.97
CA ASP A 43 -8.18 -7.87 22.65
C ASP A 43 -8.32 -8.52 21.26
N ASP A 44 -9.28 -8.06 20.45
CA ASP A 44 -9.53 -8.58 19.12
C ASP A 44 -8.38 -8.23 18.18
N LEU A 45 -7.89 -9.24 17.46
CA LEU A 45 -6.82 -9.07 16.49
C LEU A 45 -7.35 -8.38 15.23
N VAL A 46 -6.72 -7.27 14.84
CA VAL A 46 -7.14 -6.46 13.69
C VAL A 46 -5.98 -6.19 12.73
N PRO A 47 -6.24 -5.99 11.42
CA PRO A 47 -5.19 -5.62 10.48
C PRO A 47 -4.63 -4.23 10.79
N LEU A 48 -3.30 -4.10 10.84
CA LEU A 48 -2.60 -2.80 10.95
C LEU A 48 -3.06 -1.82 9.87
N LEU A 49 -3.36 -2.32 8.66
CA LEU A 49 -3.78 -1.51 7.51
C LEU A 49 -5.10 -0.74 7.73
N THR A 50 -5.82 -1.01 8.82
CA THR A 50 -7.03 -0.26 9.23
C THR A 50 -6.72 0.94 10.13
N ALA A 51 -5.46 1.12 10.55
CA ALA A 51 -5.04 2.24 11.38
C ALA A 51 -5.29 3.56 10.65
N THR A 52 -5.94 4.49 11.35
CA THR A 52 -6.12 5.87 10.91
C THR A 52 -6.08 6.79 12.13
N GLU A 53 -6.03 8.10 11.92
CA GLU A 53 -6.09 9.08 13.01
C GLU A 53 -7.34 8.89 13.91
N HIS A 54 -8.46 8.46 13.32
CA HIS A 54 -9.72 8.21 14.02
C HIS A 54 -9.99 6.72 14.31
N ASN A 55 -9.04 5.85 13.99
CA ASN A 55 -9.05 4.43 14.35
C ASN A 55 -7.65 4.04 14.88
N PRO A 56 -7.25 4.56 16.07
CA PRO A 56 -5.96 4.23 16.66
C PRO A 56 -5.92 2.77 17.09
N LEU A 57 -4.82 2.08 16.81
CA LEU A 57 -4.60 0.69 17.18
C LEU A 57 -3.55 0.58 18.29
N VAL A 58 -3.38 -0.63 18.83
CA VAL A 58 -2.35 -0.96 19.80
C VAL A 58 -1.48 -2.09 19.26
N LEU A 59 -0.18 -1.85 19.12
CA LEU A 59 0.81 -2.87 18.80
C LEU A 59 1.40 -3.42 20.11
N THR A 60 1.45 -4.74 20.23
CA THR A 60 2.10 -5.43 21.37
C THR A 60 3.02 -6.53 20.86
N GLY A 61 4.19 -6.70 21.48
CA GLY A 61 5.11 -7.80 21.15
C GLY A 61 6.44 -7.70 21.91
N SER A 62 7.43 -8.48 21.49
CA SER A 62 8.78 -8.51 22.06
C SER A 62 9.72 -7.59 21.28
N LEU A 63 10.09 -6.46 21.89
CA LEU A 63 11.09 -5.54 21.33
C LEU A 63 12.45 -6.24 21.25
N GLN A 64 13.02 -6.32 20.05
CA GLN A 64 14.36 -6.90 19.88
C GLN A 64 15.44 -5.93 20.40
N PRO A 65 16.61 -6.45 20.80
CA PRO A 65 17.75 -5.61 21.15
C PRO A 65 18.05 -4.59 20.04
N LEU A 66 18.19 -3.32 20.43
CA LEU A 66 18.45 -2.25 19.50
C LEU A 66 19.83 -2.41 18.85
N SER A 67 19.93 -1.98 17.61
CA SER A 67 21.22 -1.82 16.93
C SER A 67 22.09 -0.77 17.65
N ASP A 68 23.40 -0.81 17.41
CA ASP A 68 24.34 0.15 17.99
C ASP A 68 23.98 1.61 17.67
N GLU A 69 23.41 1.85 16.48
CA GLU A 69 22.96 3.17 16.01
C GLU A 69 21.89 3.78 16.92
N TYR A 70 20.94 2.98 17.41
CA TYR A 70 19.80 3.46 18.21
C TYR A 70 19.92 3.11 19.69
N ARG A 71 21.06 2.57 20.13
CA ARG A 71 21.29 2.15 21.51
C ARG A 71 21.08 3.31 22.51
N ASN A 72 21.39 4.54 22.12
CA ASN A 72 21.16 5.74 22.92
C ASN A 72 19.69 6.11 23.11
N ARG A 73 18.77 5.54 22.32
CA ARG A 73 17.32 5.75 22.44
C ARG A 73 16.68 4.82 23.48
N TYR A 74 17.34 3.72 23.86
CA TYR A 74 16.83 2.81 24.88
C TYR A 74 17.04 3.38 26.28
N ILE A 75 15.96 3.49 27.04
CA ILE A 75 15.90 4.03 28.41
C ILE A 75 15.40 2.99 29.43
N GLY A 76 15.15 1.76 28.97
CA GLY A 76 14.70 0.67 29.82
C GLY A 76 15.73 0.28 30.88
N GLN A 77 15.24 -0.14 32.04
CA GLN A 77 16.08 -0.64 33.14
C GLN A 77 16.47 -2.13 32.99
N GLY A 78 16.06 -2.75 31.89
CA GLY A 78 16.23 -4.18 31.62
C GLY A 78 17.65 -4.58 31.21
N THR A 79 18.04 -5.80 31.59
CA THR A 79 19.34 -6.39 31.26
C THR A 79 19.33 -6.99 29.86
N ARG A 80 19.21 -6.16 28.81
CA ARG A 80 19.35 -6.53 27.37
C ARG A 80 18.50 -7.70 26.86
N ARG A 81 17.56 -8.24 27.64
CA ARG A 81 16.59 -9.23 27.16
C ARG A 81 15.51 -8.52 26.35
N SER A 82 14.87 -9.24 25.43
CA SER A 82 13.75 -8.69 24.67
C SER A 82 12.59 -8.34 25.61
N ASP A 83 12.36 -7.05 25.84
CA ASP A 83 11.26 -6.57 26.67
C ASP A 83 9.94 -6.68 25.90
N THR A 84 8.85 -7.01 26.61
CA THR A 84 7.52 -6.98 25.99
C THR A 84 7.04 -5.54 25.97
N ILE A 85 6.90 -4.96 24.78
CA ILE A 85 6.49 -3.57 24.55
C ILE A 85 5.01 -3.50 24.17
N ARG A 86 4.35 -2.43 24.61
CA ARG A 86 3.04 -1.97 24.16
C ARG A 86 3.15 -0.56 23.60
N VAL A 87 2.86 -0.43 22.31
CA VAL A 87 2.84 0.82 21.54
C VAL A 87 1.38 1.21 21.31
N PRO A 88 0.82 2.11 22.14
CA PRO A 88 -0.56 2.58 21.97
C PRO A 88 -0.65 3.68 20.91
N GLY A 89 -1.85 3.89 20.36
CA GLY A 89 -2.12 5.04 19.51
C GLY A 89 -1.50 4.93 18.11
N VAL A 90 -1.29 3.72 17.61
CA VAL A 90 -0.81 3.48 16.25
C VAL A 90 -1.88 3.95 15.26
N ARG A 91 -1.64 5.12 14.67
CA ARG A 91 -2.54 5.79 13.70
C ARG A 91 -1.97 5.82 12.30
N LEU A 92 -0.67 5.59 12.20
CA LEU A 92 0.12 5.64 10.99
C LEU A 92 0.77 4.28 10.74
N PHE A 93 0.81 3.88 9.48
CA PHE A 93 1.58 2.73 9.03
C PHE A 93 2.38 3.05 7.78
N ALA A 94 3.35 2.22 7.47
CA ALA A 94 4.04 2.21 6.19
C ALA A 94 4.16 0.77 5.69
N TYR A 95 4.34 0.60 4.39
CA TYR A 95 4.63 -0.68 3.78
C TYR A 95 5.66 -0.50 2.68
N GLY A 96 6.40 -1.56 2.39
CA GLY A 96 7.49 -1.54 1.43
C GLY A 96 7.78 -2.92 0.89
N GLN A 97 8.59 -2.97 -0.16
CA GLN A 97 9.01 -4.21 -0.79
C GLN A 97 10.54 -4.24 -0.90
N TYR A 98 11.13 -5.35 -0.46
CA TYR A 98 12.55 -5.62 -0.65
C TYR A 98 12.83 -6.08 -2.10
N ALA A 99 14.11 -6.16 -2.47
CA ALA A 99 14.53 -6.58 -3.81
C ALA A 99 14.09 -8.02 -4.17
N ASP A 100 13.91 -8.88 -3.16
CA ASP A 100 13.42 -10.26 -3.30
C ASP A 100 11.88 -10.35 -3.50
N GLY A 101 11.18 -9.21 -3.53
CA GLY A 101 9.73 -9.15 -3.65
C GLY A 101 8.97 -9.33 -2.33
N SER A 102 9.67 -9.55 -1.22
CA SER A 102 9.04 -9.69 0.10
C SER A 102 8.55 -8.34 0.62
N VAL A 103 7.35 -8.33 1.20
CA VAL A 103 6.71 -7.13 1.72
C VAL A 103 6.99 -7.00 3.21
N VAL A 104 7.27 -5.77 3.64
CA VAL A 104 7.45 -5.38 5.03
C VAL A 104 6.43 -4.30 5.40
N LEU A 105 5.96 -4.38 6.64
CA LEU A 105 4.95 -3.51 7.23
C LEU A 105 5.53 -2.87 8.49
N TRP A 106 5.38 -1.56 8.61
CA TRP A 106 5.77 -0.78 9.79
C TRP A 106 4.56 -0.13 10.43
N ALA A 107 4.50 -0.18 11.75
CA ALA A 107 3.61 0.64 12.57
C ALA A 107 4.37 1.85 13.09
N ALA A 108 3.76 3.03 13.09
CA ALA A 108 4.35 4.21 13.72
C ALA A 108 3.89 4.31 15.18
N GLY A 109 4.86 4.45 16.08
CA GLY A 109 4.64 4.80 17.48
C GLY A 109 5.23 6.17 17.82
N GLN A 110 5.38 6.44 19.11
CA GLN A 110 5.92 7.71 19.60
C GLN A 110 7.45 7.80 19.49
N ALA A 111 8.15 6.67 19.42
CA ALA A 111 9.61 6.61 19.37
C ALA A 111 10.18 6.33 17.97
N GLY A 112 9.35 5.87 17.02
CA GLY A 112 9.79 5.57 15.64
C GLY A 112 8.92 4.55 14.93
N TRP A 113 9.50 3.88 13.94
CA TRP A 113 8.88 2.82 13.16
C TRP A 113 9.11 1.45 13.78
N TYR A 114 8.08 0.61 13.76
CA TYR A 114 8.14 -0.75 14.28
C TYR A 114 7.88 -1.77 13.18
N THR A 115 8.92 -2.54 12.84
CA THR A 115 8.83 -3.66 11.91
C THR A 115 8.14 -4.83 12.59
N ILE A 116 7.03 -5.27 11.99
CA ILE A 116 6.19 -6.31 12.58
C ILE A 116 6.67 -7.70 12.15
N LYS A 117 7.08 -8.53 13.12
CA LYS A 117 7.22 -9.98 12.95
C LYS A 117 6.07 -10.69 13.68
N PRO A 118 5.08 -11.23 12.96
CA PRO A 118 3.79 -11.58 13.54
C PRO A 118 3.86 -12.75 14.54
N ALA A 119 3.11 -12.61 15.63
CA ALA A 119 2.77 -13.70 16.54
C ALA A 119 2.04 -14.81 15.80
N ARG A 120 2.14 -16.06 16.28
CA ARG A 120 1.42 -17.20 15.70
C ARG A 120 -0.08 -16.94 15.44
N PRO A 121 -0.88 -16.40 16.40
CA PRO A 121 -2.29 -16.12 16.15
C PRO A 121 -2.53 -14.95 15.17
N TYR A 122 -1.54 -14.09 14.94
CA TYR A 122 -1.65 -12.92 14.05
C TYR A 122 -1.16 -13.20 12.62
N ARG A 123 -0.55 -14.37 12.36
CA ARG A 123 0.07 -14.70 11.07
C ARG A 123 -0.91 -14.64 9.89
N SER A 124 -2.11 -15.17 10.04
CA SER A 124 -3.11 -15.17 8.95
C SER A 124 -3.50 -13.75 8.56
N ILE A 125 -3.73 -12.88 9.55
CA ILE A 125 -4.02 -11.46 9.34
C ILE A 125 -2.85 -10.77 8.63
N TYR A 126 -1.62 -11.01 9.10
CA TYR A 126 -0.41 -10.46 8.48
C TYR A 126 -0.24 -10.91 7.02
N THR A 127 -0.46 -12.18 6.72
CA THR A 127 -0.40 -12.70 5.35
C THR A 127 -1.42 -12.03 4.44
N ARG A 128 -2.66 -11.81 4.92
CA ARG A 128 -3.68 -11.07 4.16
C ARG A 128 -3.28 -9.61 3.96
N MET A 129 -2.66 -8.96 4.94
CA MET A 129 -2.12 -7.59 4.75
C MET A 129 -1.05 -7.54 3.65
N VAL A 130 -0.13 -8.53 3.63
CA VAL A 130 0.89 -8.63 2.57
C VAL A 130 0.26 -8.85 1.20
N GLU A 131 -0.75 -9.72 1.09
CA GLU A 131 -1.51 -9.94 -0.14
C GLU A 131 -2.17 -8.64 -0.63
N GLY A 132 -2.82 -7.89 0.27
CA GLY A 132 -3.44 -6.61 -0.05
C GLY A 132 -2.43 -5.56 -0.55
N VAL A 133 -1.24 -5.48 0.06
CA VAL A 133 -0.16 -4.58 -0.40
C VAL A 133 0.34 -4.97 -1.79
N LYS A 134 0.61 -6.26 -2.03
CA LYS A 134 1.02 -6.75 -3.37
C LYS A 134 -0.04 -6.44 -4.41
N MET A 135 -1.31 -6.61 -4.06
CA MET A 135 -2.44 -6.29 -4.92
C MET A 135 -2.52 -4.80 -5.23
N LEU A 136 -2.31 -3.92 -4.26
CA LEU A 136 -2.26 -2.47 -4.51
C LEU A 136 -1.17 -2.11 -5.52
N TYR A 137 0.03 -2.69 -5.40
CA TYR A 137 1.11 -2.47 -6.36
C TYR A 137 0.76 -2.99 -7.76
N PHE A 138 0.20 -4.19 -7.85
CA PHE A 138 -0.30 -4.73 -9.11
C PHE A 138 -1.31 -3.77 -9.76
N VAL A 139 -2.35 -3.36 -9.04
CA VAL A 139 -3.36 -2.43 -9.53
C VAL A 139 -2.72 -1.11 -9.97
N ALA A 140 -1.79 -0.58 -9.16
CA ALA A 140 -1.11 0.66 -9.48
C ALA A 140 -0.33 0.59 -10.79
N ASP A 141 0.40 -0.49 -11.00
CA ASP A 141 1.22 -0.64 -12.20
C ASP A 141 0.35 -0.86 -13.45
N MET A 142 -0.73 -1.65 -13.35
CA MET A 142 -1.69 -1.82 -14.45
C MET A 142 -2.34 -0.50 -14.90
N TYR A 143 -2.51 0.46 -13.99
CA TYR A 143 -3.11 1.77 -14.29
C TYR A 143 -2.12 2.88 -14.58
N ARG A 144 -0.83 2.71 -14.26
CA ARG A 144 0.23 3.64 -14.65
C ARG A 144 0.63 3.47 -16.11
N GLU A 145 0.58 2.24 -16.61
CA GLU A 145 1.03 1.93 -17.96
C GLU A 145 -0.02 2.38 -19.01
N GLU A 146 0.42 3.26 -19.91
CA GLU A 146 -0.39 3.61 -21.08
C GLU A 146 -0.55 2.39 -22.00
N ARG A 147 -1.76 1.85 -22.06
CA ARG A 147 -2.10 0.79 -23.00
C ARG A 147 -2.08 1.35 -24.42
N LYS A 148 -1.45 0.62 -25.35
CA LYS A 148 -1.38 0.98 -26.77
C LYS A 148 -1.67 -0.23 -27.65
N GLN A 149 -2.44 -0.01 -28.72
CA GLN A 149 -2.71 -1.01 -29.75
C GLN A 149 -1.84 -0.72 -30.98
N GLY A 150 -1.10 -1.72 -31.45
CA GLY A 150 -0.16 -1.58 -32.57
C GLY A 150 1.27 -1.28 -32.13
N LYS A 151 2.18 -1.09 -33.11
CA LYS A 151 3.62 -0.84 -32.86
C LYS A 151 4.07 0.47 -33.50
N GLY A 152 5.07 1.11 -32.90
CA GLY A 152 5.73 2.29 -33.44
C GLY A 152 4.86 3.56 -33.41
N LYS A 153 5.10 4.47 -34.36
CA LYS A 153 4.46 5.79 -34.42
C LYS A 153 2.94 5.75 -34.68
N ASN A 154 2.40 4.59 -35.08
CA ASN A 154 0.98 4.39 -35.37
C ASN A 154 0.24 3.70 -34.22
N ALA A 155 0.85 3.58 -33.04
CA ALA A 155 0.22 2.93 -31.90
C ALA A 155 -0.92 3.81 -31.34
N THR A 156 -2.14 3.26 -31.34
CA THR A 156 -3.32 3.97 -30.84
C THR A 156 -3.41 3.79 -29.32
N PRO A 157 -3.55 4.87 -28.53
CA PRO A 157 -3.76 4.73 -27.09
C PRO A 157 -5.11 4.06 -26.82
N LEU A 158 -5.10 3.09 -25.92
CA LEU A 158 -6.29 2.40 -25.43
C LEU A 158 -6.74 3.02 -24.10
N PRO A 159 -8.04 2.93 -23.76
CA PRO A 159 -8.52 3.33 -22.45
C PRO A 159 -7.89 2.47 -21.34
N PRO A 160 -7.85 2.98 -20.08
CA PRO A 160 -7.38 2.20 -18.94
C PRO A 160 -8.25 0.95 -18.76
N TYR A 161 -7.69 -0.08 -18.11
CA TYR A 161 -8.41 -1.34 -17.85
C TYR A 161 -9.74 -1.09 -17.12
N THR A 162 -10.82 -1.70 -17.61
CA THR A 162 -12.04 -1.79 -16.79
C THR A 162 -11.76 -2.66 -15.55
N ALA A 163 -12.66 -2.63 -14.56
CA ALA A 163 -12.49 -3.50 -13.39
C ALA A 163 -12.51 -4.99 -13.79
N GLU A 164 -13.37 -5.37 -14.74
CA GLU A 164 -13.47 -6.75 -15.25
C GLU A 164 -12.18 -7.16 -15.98
N GLU A 165 -11.66 -6.33 -16.89
CA GLU A 165 -10.39 -6.62 -17.56
C GLU A 165 -9.25 -6.73 -16.54
N LEU A 166 -9.25 -5.90 -15.49
CA LEU A 166 -8.24 -5.96 -14.42
C LEU A 166 -8.30 -7.29 -13.65
N PHE A 167 -9.50 -7.83 -13.42
CA PHE A 167 -9.68 -9.14 -12.79
C PHE A 167 -9.11 -10.26 -13.67
N GLU A 168 -9.29 -10.18 -15.00
CA GLU A 168 -8.65 -11.11 -15.95
C GLU A 168 -7.12 -10.99 -15.91
N GLN A 169 -6.59 -9.77 -15.86
CA GLN A 169 -5.15 -9.56 -15.78
C GLN A 169 -4.58 -10.10 -14.47
N TYR A 170 -5.30 -9.94 -13.36
CA TYR A 170 -4.88 -10.53 -12.09
C TYR A 170 -4.95 -12.06 -12.14
N ALA A 171 -5.98 -12.64 -12.79
CA ALA A 171 -6.07 -14.08 -12.97
C ALA A 171 -4.92 -14.65 -13.82
N LEU A 172 -4.54 -13.94 -14.88
CA LEU A 172 -3.35 -14.26 -15.69
C LEU A 172 -2.05 -14.18 -14.87
N GLU A 173 -1.85 -13.12 -14.08
CA GLU A 173 -0.64 -12.97 -13.28
C GLU A 173 -0.49 -14.08 -12.23
N MET A 174 -1.61 -14.47 -11.62
CA MET A 174 -1.62 -15.43 -10.51
C MET A 174 -1.60 -16.89 -10.98
N TRP A 175 -2.25 -17.21 -12.10
CA TRP A 175 -2.47 -18.59 -12.54
C TRP A 175 -2.21 -18.85 -14.03
N ASP A 176 -1.79 -17.85 -14.81
CA ASP A 176 -1.68 -17.90 -16.28
C ASP A 176 -3.00 -18.35 -16.96
N ASP A 177 -4.14 -18.03 -16.33
CA ASP A 177 -5.46 -18.47 -16.77
C ASP A 177 -6.53 -17.38 -16.55
N THR A 178 -6.98 -16.74 -17.64
CA THR A 178 -8.06 -15.74 -17.60
C THR A 178 -9.40 -16.29 -17.15
N SER A 179 -9.64 -17.60 -17.27
CA SER A 179 -10.93 -18.20 -16.91
C SER A 179 -11.19 -18.16 -15.40
N ARG A 180 -10.14 -17.94 -14.59
CA ARG A 180 -10.22 -17.77 -13.14
C ARG A 180 -10.55 -16.33 -12.71
N MET A 181 -11.11 -15.52 -13.60
CA MET A 181 -11.55 -14.14 -13.35
C MET A 181 -12.39 -14.01 -12.07
N GLU A 182 -13.37 -14.90 -11.85
CA GLU A 182 -14.27 -14.79 -10.69
C GLU A 182 -13.54 -15.03 -9.35
N GLU A 183 -12.52 -15.91 -9.36
CA GLU A 183 -11.66 -16.10 -8.19
C GLU A 183 -10.78 -14.87 -7.95
N ALA A 184 -10.18 -14.32 -9.01
CA ALA A 184 -9.41 -13.07 -8.96
C ALA A 184 -10.25 -11.92 -8.39
N ARG A 185 -11.48 -11.78 -8.90
CA ARG A 185 -12.45 -10.80 -8.44
C ARG A 185 -12.74 -10.96 -6.96
N GLY A 186 -13.04 -12.18 -6.49
CA GLY A 186 -13.30 -12.44 -5.07
C GLY A 186 -12.14 -12.04 -4.16
N ILE A 187 -10.90 -12.32 -4.56
CA ILE A 187 -9.71 -11.92 -3.78
C ILE A 187 -9.55 -10.39 -3.79
N ILE A 188 -9.78 -9.73 -4.94
CA ILE A 188 -9.70 -8.26 -5.02
C ILE A 188 -10.78 -7.58 -4.18
N GLU A 189 -11.99 -8.11 -4.20
CA GLU A 189 -13.10 -7.64 -3.37
C GLU A 189 -12.84 -7.88 -1.87
N ASP A 190 -12.19 -8.99 -1.50
CA ASP A 190 -11.81 -9.28 -0.11
C ASP A 190 -10.83 -8.23 0.46
N HIS A 191 -10.00 -7.62 -0.40
CA HIS A 191 -9.06 -6.56 -0.02
C HIS A 191 -9.59 -5.13 -0.21
N ARG A 192 -10.86 -4.97 -0.58
CA ARG A 192 -11.45 -3.66 -0.91
C ARG A 192 -11.30 -2.62 0.18
N ASP A 193 -11.34 -3.00 1.46
CA ASP A 193 -11.20 -2.05 2.58
C ASP A 193 -9.85 -1.31 2.50
N PHE A 194 -8.76 -2.08 2.35
CA PHE A 194 -7.42 -1.53 2.21
C PHE A 194 -7.24 -0.78 0.88
N LEU A 195 -7.76 -1.33 -0.22
CA LEU A 195 -7.65 -0.70 -1.54
C LEU A 195 -8.38 0.64 -1.58
N ILE A 196 -9.63 0.72 -1.11
CA ILE A 196 -10.40 1.97 -1.04
C ILE A 196 -9.69 2.97 -0.11
N THR A 197 -9.20 2.53 1.05
CA THR A 197 -8.44 3.40 1.97
C THR A 197 -7.20 3.98 1.29
N SER A 198 -6.45 3.16 0.56
CA SER A 198 -5.26 3.58 -0.18
C SER A 198 -5.59 4.52 -1.34
N MET A 199 -6.65 4.24 -2.08
CA MET A 199 -7.13 5.06 -3.18
C MET A 199 -7.58 6.46 -2.70
N LEU A 200 -8.33 6.52 -1.61
CA LEU A 200 -8.77 7.77 -0.99
C LEU A 200 -7.60 8.59 -0.43
N GLY A 201 -6.57 7.91 0.08
CA GLY A 201 -5.34 8.52 0.55
C GLY A 201 -4.40 8.98 -0.57
N GLY A 202 -4.76 8.83 -1.85
CA GLY A 202 -3.92 9.26 -2.98
C GLY A 202 -2.62 8.45 -3.11
N LYS A 203 -2.62 7.21 -2.64
CA LYS A 203 -1.41 6.36 -2.64
C LYS A 203 -0.86 6.16 -4.04
N GLU A 204 0.43 5.83 -4.12
CA GLU A 204 1.08 5.59 -5.40
C GLU A 204 1.08 6.81 -6.37
N GLY A 205 0.67 8.01 -5.89
CA GLY A 205 0.69 9.25 -6.65
C GLY A 205 -0.36 9.36 -7.76
N MET A 206 -1.46 8.60 -7.68
CA MET A 206 -2.47 8.51 -8.75
C MET A 206 -3.77 9.25 -8.44
N ASP A 207 -4.46 9.71 -9.49
CA ASP A 207 -5.85 10.22 -9.43
C ASP A 207 -6.84 9.05 -9.38
N TRP A 208 -6.92 8.39 -8.22
CA TRP A 208 -7.77 7.22 -8.02
C TRP A 208 -9.27 7.51 -8.15
N LYS A 209 -9.71 8.76 -7.98
CA LYS A 209 -11.15 9.08 -7.98
C LYS A 209 -11.83 8.76 -9.31
N LYS A 210 -11.07 8.79 -10.41
CA LYS A 210 -11.54 8.46 -11.76
C LYS A 210 -11.13 7.04 -12.18
N ASN A 211 -10.40 6.33 -11.33
CA ASN A 211 -9.91 5.00 -11.65
C ASN A 211 -11.09 4.02 -11.80
N PRO A 212 -11.14 3.20 -12.88
CA PRO A 212 -12.24 2.27 -13.10
C PRO A 212 -12.50 1.29 -11.94
N LEU A 213 -11.44 0.77 -11.29
CA LEU A 213 -11.58 -0.11 -10.13
C LEU A 213 -12.18 0.61 -8.92
N TYR A 214 -11.76 1.86 -8.66
CA TYR A 214 -12.34 2.66 -7.57
C TYR A 214 -13.83 2.93 -7.80
N LEU A 215 -14.20 3.31 -9.04
CA LEU A 215 -15.59 3.54 -9.42
C LEU A 215 -16.43 2.26 -9.29
N TYR A 216 -15.84 1.11 -9.63
CA TYR A 216 -16.44 -0.19 -9.40
C TYR A 216 -16.72 -0.43 -7.91
N PHE A 217 -15.73 -0.25 -7.02
CA PHE A 217 -15.94 -0.42 -5.59
C PHE A 217 -17.01 0.51 -5.02
N LYS A 218 -17.00 1.79 -5.42
CA LYS A 218 -18.02 2.76 -4.99
C LYS A 218 -19.43 2.36 -5.42
N LYS A 219 -19.58 1.75 -6.60
CA LYS A 219 -20.87 1.29 -7.13
C LYS A 219 -21.32 -0.02 -6.46
N THR A 220 -20.41 -0.97 -6.28
CA THR A 220 -20.72 -2.34 -5.83
C THR A 220 -20.80 -2.45 -4.31
N PHE A 221 -19.98 -1.70 -3.57
CA PHE A 221 -19.86 -1.74 -2.11
C PHE A 221 -20.07 -0.35 -1.48
N PRO A 222 -21.23 0.30 -1.68
CA PRO A 222 -21.47 1.66 -1.20
C PRO A 222 -21.45 1.77 0.33
N GLN A 223 -21.91 0.74 1.06
CA GLN A 223 -21.87 0.77 2.53
C GLN A 223 -20.44 0.71 3.06
N ASP A 224 -19.60 -0.15 2.49
CA ASP A 224 -18.20 -0.28 2.90
C ASP A 224 -17.42 0.99 2.55
N HIS A 225 -17.67 1.56 1.37
CA HIS A 225 -17.11 2.85 0.96
C HIS A 225 -17.46 3.97 1.95
N ASP A 226 -18.74 4.09 2.32
CA ASP A 226 -19.20 5.09 3.29
C ASP A 226 -18.60 4.84 4.70
N ALA A 227 -18.46 3.58 5.11
CA ALA A 227 -17.84 3.22 6.39
C ALA A 227 -16.35 3.57 6.43
N ILE A 228 -15.62 3.32 5.34
CA ILE A 228 -14.19 3.67 5.21
C ILE A 228 -14.02 5.18 5.19
N LEU A 229 -14.86 5.91 4.46
CA LEU A 229 -14.87 7.37 4.48
C LEU A 229 -15.09 7.92 5.88
N TYR A 230 -16.05 7.35 6.62
CA TYR A 230 -16.30 7.74 8.01
C TYR A 230 -15.11 7.44 8.92
N ARG A 231 -14.47 6.27 8.75
CA ARG A 231 -13.26 5.89 9.50
C ARG A 231 -12.12 6.87 9.25
N ILE A 232 -11.89 7.30 8.00
CA ILE A 232 -10.80 8.22 7.65
C ILE A 232 -11.13 9.66 8.06
N ALA A 233 -12.37 10.12 7.88
CA ALA A 233 -12.78 11.49 8.21
C ALA A 233 -13.05 11.72 9.70
N GLY A 234 -13.23 10.64 10.45
CA GLY A 234 -13.58 10.66 11.86
C GLY A 234 -15.03 11.02 12.14
N PRO A 235 -15.46 10.87 13.42
CA PRO A 235 -16.78 11.25 13.88
C PRO A 235 -16.93 12.78 13.94
N GLY A 236 -17.11 13.43 12.79
CA GLY A 236 -17.77 14.73 12.72
C GLY A 236 -19.28 14.49 12.84
N LYS A 237 -19.89 14.85 13.99
CA LYS A 237 -21.34 14.80 14.31
C LYS A 237 -22.20 14.02 13.29
N LYS A 238 -22.46 12.73 13.58
CA LYS A 238 -23.43 11.86 12.89
C LYS A 238 -23.31 11.85 11.36
N SER A 239 -22.51 10.89 10.90
CA SER A 239 -22.46 10.37 9.55
C SER A 239 -23.77 10.49 8.76
N THR A 240 -23.64 11.10 7.58
CA THR A 240 -24.62 11.15 6.51
C THR A 240 -25.04 9.77 5.97
N ALA A 241 -24.46 8.65 6.43
CA ALA A 241 -24.91 7.30 6.08
C ALA A 241 -26.25 6.93 6.75
N ALA A 242 -26.41 7.23 8.05
CA ALA A 242 -27.71 7.15 8.72
C ALA A 242 -28.71 8.15 8.11
N GLN A 243 -28.20 9.30 7.64
CA GLN A 243 -28.99 10.30 6.94
C GLN A 243 -29.28 9.93 5.48
N ARG A 244 -28.52 9.05 4.82
CA ARG A 244 -28.77 8.49 3.48
C ARG A 244 -29.92 7.49 3.53
N VAL A 245 -29.92 6.62 4.54
CA VAL A 245 -31.03 5.68 4.80
C VAL A 245 -32.29 6.45 5.22
N ALA A 246 -32.17 7.46 6.10
CA ALA A 246 -33.27 8.38 6.40
C ALA A 246 -33.69 9.25 5.19
N ARG A 247 -32.78 9.62 4.28
CA ARG A 247 -33.04 10.41 3.05
C ARG A 247 -33.92 9.66 2.03
N GLN A 248 -33.80 8.34 1.94
CA GLN A 248 -34.64 7.52 1.05
C GLN A 248 -36.00 7.17 1.69
N GLN A 249 -36.10 7.17 3.01
CA GLN A 249 -37.35 6.89 3.73
C GLN A 249 -38.17 8.15 4.05
N SER A 250 -37.53 9.33 4.07
CA SER A 250 -38.17 10.62 4.38
C SER A 250 -38.98 11.24 3.23
N VAL A 251 -39.12 10.56 2.08
CA VAL A 251 -39.95 11.06 0.98
C VAL A 251 -41.46 10.93 1.26
N ASP A 252 -41.87 10.18 2.29
CA ASP A 252 -43.27 9.81 2.50
C ASP A 252 -43.87 10.15 3.88
N SER A 253 -43.29 11.05 4.69
CA SER A 253 -43.94 11.43 5.96
C SER A 253 -43.78 12.90 6.34
N THR A 254 -44.68 13.71 5.77
CA THR A 254 -45.50 14.75 6.41
C THR A 254 -44.93 15.50 7.63
N SER A 255 -44.59 16.78 7.42
CA SER A 255 -44.84 17.83 8.40
C SER A 255 -45.79 18.86 7.80
N THR A 256 -47.03 18.86 8.30
CA THR A 256 -48.14 19.84 8.37
C THR A 256 -48.26 21.08 7.46
N LYS A 257 -47.28 21.47 6.65
CA LYS A 257 -47.37 22.57 5.68
C LYS A 257 -46.48 22.27 4.48
N ASN A 258 -46.98 21.52 3.48
CA ASN A 258 -46.41 21.22 2.13
C ASN A 258 -45.11 21.97 1.73
N THR A 259 -44.03 21.79 2.48
CA THR A 259 -42.78 22.56 2.42
C THR A 259 -41.69 21.62 2.86
N TRP A 260 -40.76 21.34 1.96
CA TRP A 260 -39.60 20.54 2.20
C TRP A 260 -38.45 21.45 2.63
N THR A 261 -37.78 21.08 3.71
CA THR A 261 -36.57 21.77 4.19
C THR A 261 -35.41 20.79 4.11
N CYS A 262 -34.27 21.25 3.61
CA CYS A 262 -33.08 20.40 3.52
C CYS A 262 -32.67 19.90 4.91
N ALA A 263 -32.43 18.60 5.01
CA ALA A 263 -32.07 17.96 6.28
C ALA A 263 -30.56 18.10 6.62
N LEU A 264 -29.74 18.63 5.71
CA LEU A 264 -28.30 18.81 5.95
C LEU A 264 -28.03 19.92 6.95
N ASP A 265 -27.18 19.63 7.95
CA ASP A 265 -26.79 20.58 8.97
C ASP A 265 -26.08 21.79 8.33
N GLY A 266 -26.57 23.00 8.62
CA GLY A 266 -26.12 24.23 8.00
C GLY A 266 -26.75 24.59 6.64
N CYS A 267 -27.56 23.72 6.03
CA CYS A 267 -28.27 24.04 4.79
C CYS A 267 -29.66 24.64 5.07
N THR A 268 -29.87 25.90 4.69
CA THR A 268 -31.13 26.63 4.94
C THR A 268 -32.15 26.55 3.80
N HIS A 269 -31.91 25.68 2.79
CA HIS A 269 -32.74 25.61 1.59
C HIS A 269 -34.12 25.02 1.85
N LYS A 270 -35.16 25.65 1.32
CA LYS A 270 -36.56 25.25 1.46
C LYS A 270 -37.25 25.24 0.10
N ILE A 271 -38.10 24.24 -0.13
CA ILE A 271 -38.89 24.08 -1.35
C ILE A 271 -40.36 23.96 -0.94
N TYR A 272 -41.16 24.92 -1.36
CA TYR A 272 -42.61 24.89 -1.16
C TYR A 272 -43.27 23.95 -2.16
N LEU A 273 -44.48 23.49 -1.83
CA LEU A 273 -45.24 22.55 -2.66
C LEU A 273 -44.50 21.23 -2.92
N ALA A 274 -43.81 20.71 -1.91
CA ALA A 274 -42.95 19.53 -2.02
C ALA A 274 -43.66 18.25 -2.49
N SER A 275 -44.98 18.18 -2.37
CA SER A 275 -45.79 17.08 -2.89
C SER A 275 -45.98 17.14 -4.42
N GLU A 276 -45.70 18.27 -5.08
CA GLU A 276 -45.83 18.38 -6.54
C GLU A 276 -44.63 17.75 -7.27
N PRO A 277 -44.86 17.08 -8.43
CA PRO A 277 -43.78 16.45 -9.20
C PRO A 277 -42.66 17.41 -9.63
N GLY A 278 -42.99 18.67 -9.92
CA GLY A 278 -42.00 19.71 -10.27
C GLY A 278 -41.09 20.04 -9.09
N SER A 279 -41.66 20.24 -7.90
CA SER A 279 -40.93 20.53 -6.67
C SER A 279 -40.09 19.34 -6.19
N GLN A 280 -40.58 18.11 -6.36
CA GLN A 280 -39.81 16.90 -6.08
C GLN A 280 -38.53 16.82 -6.95
N ARG A 281 -38.60 17.29 -8.19
CA ARG A 281 -37.42 17.36 -9.07
C ARG A 281 -36.41 18.40 -8.55
N LEU A 282 -36.87 19.56 -8.09
CA LEU A 282 -36.02 20.57 -7.46
C LEU A 282 -35.35 20.06 -6.19
N THR A 283 -36.06 19.27 -5.37
CA THR A 283 -35.49 18.60 -4.20
C THR A 283 -34.36 17.65 -4.60
N ARG A 284 -34.56 16.85 -5.66
CA ARG A 284 -33.52 15.94 -6.18
C ARG A 284 -32.33 16.70 -6.76
N GLU A 285 -32.57 17.80 -7.49
CA GLU A 285 -31.51 18.64 -8.06
C GLU A 285 -30.71 19.34 -6.95
N HIS A 286 -31.37 19.86 -5.92
CA HIS A 286 -30.71 20.43 -4.75
C HIS A 286 -29.80 19.42 -4.03
N TYR A 287 -30.25 18.18 -3.88
CA TYR A 287 -29.41 17.13 -3.28
C TYR A 287 -28.18 16.77 -4.12
N LYS A 288 -28.20 16.96 -5.43
CA LYS A 288 -27.01 16.78 -6.28
C LYS A 288 -25.93 17.82 -6.00
N LEU A 289 -26.29 19.02 -5.53
CA LEU A 289 -25.32 20.06 -5.17
C LEU A 289 -24.50 19.64 -3.94
N HIS A 290 -25.15 19.02 -2.95
CA HIS A 290 -24.47 18.50 -1.76
C HIS A 290 -23.56 17.29 -2.04
N ALA A 291 -23.77 16.57 -3.14
CA ALA A 291 -22.88 15.48 -3.52
C ALA A 291 -21.46 15.98 -3.87
N TYR A 292 -21.32 17.25 -4.23
CA TYR A 292 -20.02 17.89 -4.51
C TYR A 292 -19.35 18.45 -3.25
N ASP A 293 -20.12 18.89 -2.25
CA ASP A 293 -19.58 19.40 -0.97
C ASP A 293 -19.03 18.28 -0.07
N ASP A 294 -19.61 17.07 -0.15
CA ASP A 294 -19.01 15.86 0.44
C ASP A 294 -17.58 15.64 -0.09
N ASP A 295 -17.35 15.97 -1.36
CA ASP A 295 -16.06 15.82 -2.05
C ASP A 295 -15.03 16.88 -1.58
N GLU A 296 -15.47 18.08 -1.16
CA GLU A 296 -14.59 19.11 -0.58
C GLU A 296 -14.19 18.78 0.87
N ARG A 297 -15.11 18.19 1.65
CA ARG A 297 -14.80 17.65 2.99
C ARG A 297 -13.78 16.50 2.91
N VAL A 298 -13.90 15.64 1.89
CA VAL A 298 -12.90 14.61 1.55
C VAL A 298 -11.54 15.23 1.17
N ARG A 299 -11.51 16.40 0.50
CA ARG A 299 -10.27 17.12 0.16
C ARG A 299 -9.59 17.78 1.38
N LEU A 300 -10.35 18.09 2.43
CA LEU A 300 -9.80 18.62 3.68
C LEU A 300 -9.26 17.48 4.56
N VAL A 301 -9.98 16.37 4.64
CA VAL A 301 -9.56 15.15 5.35
C VAL A 301 -8.31 14.54 4.72
N GLY A 302 -8.26 14.41 3.39
CA GLY A 302 -7.09 13.87 2.68
C GLY A 302 -5.82 14.73 2.77
N ARG A 303 -5.93 16.03 3.08
CA ARG A 303 -4.78 16.92 3.32
C ARG A 303 -4.29 16.89 4.77
N LEU A 304 -5.13 16.50 5.72
CA LEU A 304 -4.81 16.56 7.15
C LEU A 304 -4.34 15.20 7.70
N GLN A 305 -4.69 14.08 7.07
CA GLN A 305 -4.43 12.76 7.62
C GLN A 305 -4.20 11.75 6.49
N ALA A 306 -2.95 11.60 6.04
CA ALA A 306 -2.54 10.41 5.32
C ALA A 306 -2.23 9.34 6.37
N PRO A 307 -3.10 8.33 6.61
CA PRO A 307 -2.86 7.28 7.61
C PRO A 307 -1.63 6.41 7.28
N SER A 308 -1.06 6.62 6.11
CA SER A 308 0.25 6.11 5.76
C SER A 308 0.91 7.12 4.83
N LEU A 309 2.19 7.37 5.01
CA LEU A 309 2.99 8.15 4.07
C LEU A 309 3.72 7.16 3.14
N PRO A 310 3.81 7.41 1.83
CA PRO A 310 4.88 6.82 1.03
C PRO A 310 6.17 7.46 1.52
N VAL A 311 6.82 6.80 2.47
CA VAL A 311 8.05 7.28 3.11
C VAL A 311 9.19 7.03 2.11
N GLY A 312 9.51 8.05 1.31
CA GLY A 312 10.26 7.92 0.05
C GLY A 312 11.67 7.36 0.26
N HIS A 313 12.40 7.89 1.24
CA HIS A 313 13.73 7.41 1.59
C HIS A 313 13.71 6.15 2.45
N LEU A 314 12.60 5.82 3.14
CA LEU A 314 12.47 4.51 3.80
C LEU A 314 12.46 3.39 2.75
N MET A 315 11.82 3.60 1.60
CA MET A 315 11.87 2.65 0.49
C MET A 315 13.29 2.50 -0.09
N GLU A 316 14.05 3.59 -0.17
CA GLU A 316 15.46 3.55 -0.55
C GLU A 316 16.31 2.79 0.49
N ARG A 317 16.08 3.04 1.78
CA ARG A 317 16.71 2.30 2.89
C ARG A 317 16.39 0.82 2.86
N VAL A 318 15.14 0.44 2.57
CA VAL A 318 14.71 -0.96 2.41
C VAL A 318 15.50 -1.65 1.30
N ARG A 319 15.68 -0.98 0.16
CA ARG A 319 16.51 -1.47 -0.94
C ARG A 319 17.99 -1.58 -0.54
N LEU A 320 18.52 -0.64 0.26
CA LEU A 320 19.90 -0.68 0.75
C LEU A 320 20.14 -1.78 1.79
N VAL A 321 19.18 -2.01 2.71
CA VAL A 321 19.26 -3.07 3.73
C VAL A 321 19.19 -4.45 3.08
N ALA A 322 18.37 -4.64 2.05
CA ALA A 322 18.38 -5.87 1.23
C ALA A 322 19.77 -6.13 0.65
N ARG A 323 20.39 -5.12 0.02
CA ARG A 323 21.76 -5.22 -0.53
C ARG A 323 22.81 -5.54 0.53
N ARG A 324 22.68 -5.00 1.75
CA ARG A 324 23.62 -5.28 2.85
C ARG A 324 23.48 -6.70 3.42
N ARG A 325 22.25 -7.23 3.49
CA ARG A 325 21.99 -8.62 3.92
C ARG A 325 22.51 -9.64 2.91
N GLU A 326 22.50 -9.31 1.63
CA GLU A 326 23.08 -10.12 0.55
C GLU A 326 24.63 -10.06 0.53
N GLY A 327 25.24 -8.96 0.97
CA GLY A 327 26.70 -8.77 1.02
C GLY A 327 27.39 -9.12 2.35
N GLY A 328 26.65 -9.53 3.38
CA GLY A 328 27.15 -9.71 4.76
C GLY A 328 27.71 -11.09 5.09
N GLY A 329 28.33 -11.77 4.11
CA GLY A 329 28.78 -13.16 4.22
C GLY A 329 30.21 -13.37 3.78
N GLN A 330 31.17 -12.58 4.28
CA GLN A 330 32.60 -12.92 4.32
C GLN A 330 33.30 -11.97 5.31
N GLN A 331 33.55 -12.45 6.52
CA GLN A 331 34.62 -11.90 7.35
C GLN A 331 35.93 -12.47 6.79
N GLU A 332 36.68 -11.67 6.03
CA GLU A 332 38.10 -11.92 5.79
C GLU A 332 38.90 -11.30 6.93
N GLU A 333 39.66 -12.16 7.61
CA GLU A 333 40.74 -11.78 8.51
C GLU A 333 41.80 -11.01 7.72
N VAL A 334 42.04 -9.75 8.10
CA VAL A 334 43.14 -8.95 7.56
C VAL A 334 44.42 -9.31 8.33
N GLY A 335 45.24 -10.18 7.73
CA GLY A 335 46.67 -10.27 7.98
C GLY A 335 47.42 -9.24 7.14
N GLY A 336 48.36 -8.52 7.76
CA GLY A 336 49.10 -7.41 7.16
C GLY A 336 50.31 -7.79 6.29
N ASP A 337 51.11 -6.75 6.03
CA ASP A 337 52.39 -6.65 5.28
C ASP A 337 52.22 -6.20 3.81
N VAL A 338 52.46 -4.95 3.41
CA VAL A 338 53.66 -4.07 3.35
C VAL A 338 54.54 -4.29 2.10
N TRP A 339 54.89 -3.15 1.46
CA TRP A 339 55.76 -2.86 0.27
C TRP A 339 55.11 -2.98 -1.12
N GLY A 340 55.26 -2.07 -2.10
CA GLY A 340 55.97 -0.79 -2.21
C GLY A 340 56.29 -0.46 -3.68
N GLY A 341 56.09 0.79 -4.13
CA GLY A 341 56.95 1.48 -5.12
C GLY A 341 56.57 1.56 -6.62
N ALA A 342 56.70 2.79 -7.15
CA ALA A 342 56.86 3.31 -8.54
C ALA A 342 55.60 3.42 -9.43
N GLU A 343 55.16 4.62 -9.88
CA GLU A 343 55.74 5.55 -10.90
C GLU A 343 55.89 4.83 -12.27
N ASP A 344 55.40 5.26 -13.44
CA ASP A 344 55.20 6.61 -13.97
C ASP A 344 54.54 6.57 -15.40
N VAL A 345 53.96 7.71 -15.83
CA VAL A 345 54.00 8.33 -17.19
C VAL A 345 53.08 7.87 -18.37
N GLU A 346 52.18 8.80 -18.71
CA GLU A 346 51.81 9.48 -20.00
C GLU A 346 51.60 8.77 -21.37
N GLY A 347 50.66 9.37 -22.14
CA GLY A 347 50.59 9.38 -23.61
C GLY A 347 49.17 9.06 -24.14
N GLU A 348 48.34 10.05 -24.53
CA GLU A 348 48.16 10.60 -25.91
C GLU A 348 47.67 9.55 -26.93
N GLU A 349 46.79 9.76 -27.91
CA GLU A 349 45.89 10.83 -28.41
C GLU A 349 45.15 10.20 -29.64
N MET A 350 43.98 10.73 -30.04
CA MET A 350 43.40 10.73 -31.42
C MET A 350 43.09 9.38 -32.14
N LYS A 351 42.16 9.22 -33.10
CA LYS A 351 41.12 10.00 -33.82
C LYS A 351 40.32 9.03 -34.70
N ASP A 352 39.10 9.43 -35.07
CA ASP A 352 38.35 9.22 -36.35
C ASP A 352 38.22 7.79 -36.94
N GLY A 353 37.12 7.32 -37.52
CA GLY A 353 35.97 7.92 -38.19
C GLY A 353 35.49 6.98 -39.33
N LYS A 354 34.26 7.17 -39.83
CA LYS A 354 33.54 6.52 -40.97
C LYS A 354 33.00 5.09 -40.77
N GLN A 355 31.69 4.81 -40.92
CA GLN A 355 30.71 4.96 -42.04
C GLN A 355 30.93 4.04 -43.25
N GLY A 356 29.85 3.32 -43.63
CA GLY A 356 29.63 2.68 -44.95
C GLY A 356 28.97 1.29 -44.83
N GLU A 357 27.64 1.19 -44.90
CA GLU A 357 26.83 0.73 -46.06
C GLU A 357 26.91 -0.80 -46.35
N LYS A 358 25.80 -1.52 -46.06
CA LYS A 358 24.82 -2.10 -47.00
C LYS A 358 25.29 -3.37 -47.72
N GLU A 359 24.57 -4.47 -47.48
CA GLU A 359 24.00 -5.26 -48.58
C GLU A 359 22.76 -6.04 -48.15
N LYS A 360 21.80 -6.10 -49.07
CA LYS A 360 20.52 -6.81 -48.99
C LYS A 360 20.73 -8.23 -49.49
N GLU A 361 20.08 -9.20 -48.87
CA GLU A 361 19.65 -10.40 -49.60
C GLU A 361 18.22 -10.78 -49.18
N MET A 362 17.36 -10.90 -50.19
CA MET A 362 15.96 -11.33 -50.12
C MET A 362 15.93 -12.85 -50.24
N VAL A 363 15.27 -13.54 -49.30
CA VAL A 363 14.66 -14.84 -49.57
C VAL A 363 13.26 -14.84 -48.96
N LEU A 364 12.28 -15.07 -49.84
CA LEU A 364 10.88 -15.31 -49.54
C LEU A 364 10.71 -16.74 -49.01
N ASP A 365 10.06 -16.91 -47.86
CA ASP A 365 9.19 -18.06 -47.65
C ASP A 365 8.06 -17.70 -46.66
N SER A 366 6.86 -18.20 -46.98
CA SER A 366 5.61 -17.91 -46.30
C SER A 366 5.29 -19.03 -45.31
N SER A 367 5.05 -18.68 -44.05
CA SER A 367 4.17 -19.48 -43.19
C SER A 367 3.61 -18.68 -42.04
N HIS A 368 2.28 -18.67 -41.97
CA HIS A 368 1.47 -18.16 -40.89
C HIS A 368 1.87 -18.77 -39.53
N LYS A 369 2.35 -17.93 -38.61
CA LYS A 369 2.11 -18.06 -37.17
C LYS A 369 1.90 -16.68 -36.58
N ALA A 370 0.74 -16.46 -35.97
CA ALA A 370 0.48 -15.28 -35.17
C ALA A 370 1.43 -15.30 -33.96
N GLU A 371 2.50 -14.52 -34.04
CA GLU A 371 3.46 -14.35 -32.97
C GLU A 371 2.84 -13.51 -31.85
N ARG A 372 2.52 -14.20 -30.75
CA ARG A 372 2.13 -13.67 -29.44
C ARG A 372 3.09 -12.55 -29.06
N ALA A 373 2.58 -11.33 -28.89
CA ALA A 373 3.34 -10.23 -28.33
C ALA A 373 3.85 -10.64 -26.94
N LYS A 374 5.16 -10.83 -26.82
CA LYS A 374 5.85 -11.06 -25.55
C LYS A 374 5.71 -9.78 -24.73
N MET A 375 4.83 -9.78 -23.74
CA MET A 375 4.69 -8.68 -22.79
C MET A 375 5.97 -8.59 -21.94
N PRO A 376 6.39 -7.38 -21.50
CA PRO A 376 7.44 -7.26 -20.50
C PRO A 376 7.00 -8.01 -19.25
N SER A 377 7.85 -8.94 -18.80
CA SER A 377 7.69 -9.67 -17.55
C SER A 377 7.33 -8.68 -16.43
N SER A 378 6.24 -8.97 -15.71
CA SER A 378 5.95 -8.34 -14.42
C SER A 378 7.24 -8.32 -13.59
N ARG A 379 7.54 -7.16 -12.99
CA ARG A 379 8.71 -7.00 -12.11
C ARG A 379 8.50 -7.70 -10.75
N TYR A 380 7.37 -8.37 -10.55
CA TYR A 380 6.99 -8.91 -9.25
C TYR A 380 6.75 -10.41 -9.35
N PRO A 381 7.37 -11.21 -8.47
CA PRO A 381 7.05 -12.62 -8.40
C PRO A 381 5.63 -12.81 -7.83
N PRO A 382 4.82 -13.72 -8.39
CA PRO A 382 3.50 -14.02 -7.86
C PRO A 382 3.60 -14.47 -6.39
N PRO A 383 2.57 -14.25 -5.56
CA PRO A 383 2.47 -14.79 -4.22
C PRO A 383 2.73 -16.30 -4.21
N ALA A 384 3.70 -16.74 -3.41
CA ALA A 384 4.02 -18.15 -3.29
C ALA A 384 2.81 -18.94 -2.76
N LEU A 385 2.36 -19.93 -3.55
CA LEU A 385 1.40 -20.93 -3.10
C LEU A 385 1.97 -21.68 -1.89
N ALA A 386 1.11 -21.96 -0.90
CA ALA A 386 1.49 -22.70 0.30
C ALA A 386 2.09 -24.07 -0.07
N PRO A 387 3.20 -24.51 0.57
CA PRO A 387 3.85 -25.74 0.18
C PRO A 387 3.01 -26.95 0.62
N THR A 388 2.58 -27.74 -0.35
CA THR A 388 2.28 -29.16 -0.15
C THR A 388 3.58 -29.90 0.13
N THR A 389 3.57 -30.65 1.24
CA THR A 389 4.69 -31.42 1.76
C THR A 389 5.11 -32.54 0.82
N THR A 390 6.33 -32.50 0.29
CA THR A 390 7.13 -33.72 0.04
C THR A 390 8.64 -33.45 -0.03
N ALA A 391 9.40 -34.51 0.27
CA ALA A 391 10.79 -34.57 0.69
C ALA A 391 11.89 -34.12 -0.30
N THR A 392 12.97 -33.60 0.30
CA THR A 392 14.41 -33.82 0.06
C THR A 392 14.91 -34.23 -1.34
N ALA A 393 15.76 -33.38 -1.94
CA ALA A 393 16.94 -33.83 -2.70
C ALA A 393 17.99 -32.70 -2.80
N THR A 394 19.21 -33.04 -2.41
CA THR A 394 20.44 -32.24 -2.51
C THR A 394 20.92 -32.20 -3.96
N ALA A 395 21.19 -31.02 -4.51
CA ALA A 395 22.03 -30.88 -5.71
C ALA A 395 22.69 -29.50 -5.75
N ALA A 396 24.01 -29.50 -5.81
CA ALA A 396 24.87 -28.34 -5.99
C ALA A 396 24.79 -27.81 -7.43
N ILE A 397 24.85 -26.48 -7.61
CA ILE A 397 24.99 -25.84 -8.92
C ILE A 397 25.99 -24.69 -8.78
N GLU A 398 27.01 -24.72 -9.64
CA GLU A 398 28.08 -23.73 -9.83
C GLU A 398 27.58 -22.44 -10.52
N PRO A 399 28.26 -21.29 -10.35
CA PRO A 399 27.82 -20.03 -10.92
C PRO A 399 28.33 -19.82 -12.35
N ILE A 400 27.42 -19.42 -13.26
CA ILE A 400 27.79 -18.85 -14.56
C ILE A 400 27.55 -17.34 -14.52
N VAL A 401 28.65 -16.61 -14.71
CA VAL A 401 28.76 -15.15 -14.83
C VAL A 401 28.66 -14.76 -16.30
N GLN A 402 27.89 -13.71 -16.62
CA GLN A 402 28.11 -12.76 -17.73
C GLN A 402 27.06 -11.63 -17.61
N ARG A 403 27.39 -10.41 -17.14
CA ARG A 403 28.02 -9.28 -17.86
C ARG A 403 27.44 -9.07 -19.27
N TYR A 404 26.48 -8.15 -19.41
CA TYR A 404 26.72 -6.77 -19.88
C TYR A 404 25.64 -5.83 -19.31
#